data_AF-A0A7S1AZA2-F1
#
_entry.id   AF-A0A7S1AZA2-F1
#
_cell.length_a   1.000
_cell.length_b   1.000
_cell.length_c   1.000
_cell.angle_alpha   90.00
_cell.angle_beta   90.00
_cell.angle_gamma   90.00
#
_symmetry.space_group_name_H-M   'P 1'
#
loop_
_entity.id
_entity.type
_entity.pdbx_description
1 polymer ?
#
loop_
_entity_poly.entity_id
_entity_poly.type
_entity_poly.pdbx_seq_one_letter_code
_entity_poly.pdbx_strand_id
1 'polypeptide(L)'
;VFWLRYLIFSQDCIISQLQYISMVPLFISLSILCTAPFSTALRTLEQMHVDLPPCHALLDFTKFRQHNLLVGDTGRFFEAYGCEARSAESSDTERTCSEGKLACAVSKEPLDGKFMCCGYEYQSRAGPAITTMLGQNLHIWKTGLATLLQIPLTVSDQKVPELLVQGNILPYTPYWETLGCEDGRITEVTISGSAVGAENVTVRSGSLETSQPFAVRLGEGPWQELSWNTTVMDQEILLVSGPTVALTGVISQHDPDHWGPDAEIQAKVGNLSITVLQHTTGRESSSKAMLDVSVAGKYPKYSGVGGWLGSDGANLAEGVLPVPCMTMKTPLR
;
A
#
# COMPACT_ATOMS: atom_id res chain seq x y z
N VAL A 1 -45.42 11.45 7.82
CA VAL A 1 -46.09 10.20 7.37
C VAL A 1 -45.00 9.13 7.30
N PHE A 2 -44.53 8.57 8.43
CA PHE A 2 -44.97 7.30 9.05
C PHE A 2 -45.54 6.29 8.06
N TRP A 3 -44.95 5.08 8.00
CA TRP A 3 -45.62 3.82 8.38
C TRP A 3 -44.61 2.71 8.67
N LEU A 4 -44.90 2.04 9.79
CA LEU A 4 -44.30 0.85 10.39
C LEU A 4 -45.21 -0.35 10.06
N ARG A 5 -44.74 -1.60 9.97
CA ARG A 5 -45.58 -2.75 10.35
C ARG A 5 -44.77 -3.99 10.75
N TYR A 6 -45.06 -4.41 11.98
CA TYR A 6 -44.78 -5.68 12.65
C TYR A 6 -45.49 -6.87 11.99
N LEU A 7 -45.00 -8.09 12.25
CA LEU A 7 -45.83 -9.29 12.48
C LEU A 7 -45.12 -10.26 13.44
N ILE A 8 -45.89 -10.79 14.40
CA ILE A 8 -45.57 -11.71 15.51
C ILE A 8 -46.40 -13.00 15.31
N PHE A 9 -45.99 -14.10 15.96
CA PHE A 9 -46.66 -15.40 16.28
C PHE A 9 -46.20 -16.60 15.43
N SER A 10 -46.04 -17.84 15.93
CA SER A 10 -46.21 -18.46 17.27
C SER A 10 -45.40 -19.78 17.35
N GLN A 11 -45.37 -20.34 18.57
CA GLN A 11 -44.78 -21.61 19.01
C GLN A 11 -45.46 -22.91 18.50
N ASP A 12 -44.70 -24.01 18.65
CA ASP A 12 -45.07 -25.38 19.05
C ASP A 12 -45.57 -26.46 18.05
N CYS A 13 -44.68 -27.45 17.87
CA CYS A 13 -44.85 -28.89 18.18
C CYS A 13 -45.58 -29.85 17.21
N ILE A 14 -45.15 -31.13 17.31
CA ILE A 14 -45.78 -32.42 16.93
C ILE A 14 -45.22 -33.17 15.69
N ILE A 15 -44.32 -34.12 16.00
CA ILE A 15 -44.37 -35.60 15.79
C ILE A 15 -44.92 -36.15 14.44
N SER A 16 -44.07 -36.95 13.76
CA SER A 16 -44.41 -38.22 13.08
C SER A 16 -43.23 -39.20 13.35
N GLN A 17 -43.34 -40.40 13.95
CA GLN A 17 -43.99 -41.67 13.55
C GLN A 17 -43.64 -42.02 12.08
N LEU A 18 -43.12 -43.19 11.69
CA LEU A 18 -42.99 -44.54 12.29
C LEU A 18 -42.10 -45.41 11.36
N GLN A 19 -41.77 -46.64 11.81
CA GLN A 19 -41.32 -47.87 11.08
C GLN A 19 -39.79 -48.08 10.87
N TYR A 20 -39.12 -49.23 11.14
CA TYR A 20 -39.48 -50.67 11.19
C TYR A 20 -38.44 -51.50 12.04
N ILE A 21 -38.91 -52.28 13.04
CA ILE A 21 -38.67 -53.69 13.49
C ILE A 21 -37.25 -54.36 13.67
N SER A 22 -37.01 -54.92 14.89
CA SER A 22 -36.61 -56.34 15.26
C SER A 22 -35.68 -56.43 16.50
N MET A 23 -36.12 -56.78 17.74
CA MET A 23 -36.05 -58.11 18.44
C MET A 23 -34.69 -58.85 18.34
N VAL A 24 -33.92 -59.30 19.37
CA VAL A 24 -34.12 -59.96 20.70
C VAL A 24 -32.81 -59.87 21.56
N PRO A 25 -32.83 -59.99 22.92
CA PRO A 25 -31.69 -59.85 23.85
C PRO A 25 -31.11 -61.19 24.35
N LEU A 26 -29.86 -61.23 24.87
CA LEU A 26 -29.43 -62.27 25.83
C LEU A 26 -28.14 -61.94 26.62
N PHE A 27 -28.08 -62.58 27.78
CA PHE A 27 -27.35 -62.31 29.03
C PHE A 27 -26.00 -63.07 29.18
N ILE A 28 -25.19 -62.60 30.15
CA ILE A 28 -24.32 -63.34 31.12
C ILE A 28 -22.82 -63.61 30.84
N SER A 29 -22.04 -63.13 31.83
CA SER A 29 -20.75 -63.57 32.45
C SER A 29 -19.40 -63.51 31.71
N LEU A 30 -18.42 -62.80 32.30
CA LEU A 30 -17.33 -63.44 33.08
C LEU A 30 -16.50 -62.42 33.90
N SER A 31 -15.80 -62.96 34.88
CA SER A 31 -15.31 -62.36 36.13
C SER A 31 -13.90 -61.73 36.08
N ILE A 32 -13.74 -60.67 36.89
CA ILE A 32 -12.65 -60.35 37.84
C ILE A 32 -11.36 -61.22 37.78
N LEU A 33 -10.19 -60.61 37.56
CA LEU A 33 -9.08 -60.50 38.54
C LEU A 33 -7.82 -59.78 37.97
N CYS A 34 -7.32 -58.80 38.72
CA CYS A 34 -5.90 -58.43 38.97
C CYS A 34 -5.00 -58.11 37.76
N THR A 35 -4.29 -56.97 37.66
CA THR A 35 -3.41 -56.29 38.63
C THR A 35 -3.08 -54.87 38.12
N ALA A 36 -2.99 -53.88 39.00
CA ALA A 36 -2.09 -52.74 38.79
C ALA A 36 -0.69 -53.19 39.21
N PRO A 37 0.41 -52.71 38.60
CA PRO A 37 0.92 -51.39 38.99
C PRO A 37 1.63 -50.60 37.86
N PHE A 38 2.07 -49.40 38.20
CA PHE A 38 3.01 -48.52 37.48
C PHE A 38 2.43 -47.59 36.40
N SER A 39 2.09 -46.40 36.87
CA SER A 39 2.87 -45.18 36.59
C SER A 39 3.46 -45.04 35.18
N THR A 40 2.64 -44.62 34.22
CA THR A 40 3.04 -43.69 33.15
C THR A 40 1.77 -43.20 32.47
N ALA A 41 1.07 -42.25 33.12
CA ALA A 41 0.21 -41.37 32.37
C ALA A 41 1.12 -40.56 31.44
N LEU A 42 1.22 -40.97 30.18
CA LEU A 42 1.68 -40.10 29.11
C LEU A 42 0.84 -38.84 29.18
N ARG A 43 1.41 -37.76 29.75
CA ARG A 43 1.01 -36.41 29.39
C ARG A 43 1.43 -36.23 27.94
N THR A 44 0.55 -36.57 27.01
CA THR A 44 0.48 -35.85 25.75
C THR A 44 0.11 -34.42 26.12
N LEU A 45 1.14 -33.59 26.34
CA LEU A 45 1.02 -32.16 26.16
C LEU A 45 0.67 -31.97 24.68
N GLU A 46 -0.63 -31.98 24.38
CA GLU A 46 -1.11 -31.16 23.29
C GLU A 46 -0.66 -29.74 23.62
N GLN A 47 0.48 -29.33 23.04
CA GLN A 47 0.72 -27.93 22.78
C GLN A 47 -0.46 -27.49 21.93
N MET A 48 -1.51 -26.96 22.58
CA MET A 48 -2.48 -26.14 21.89
C MET A 48 -1.67 -25.05 21.20
N HIS A 49 -1.54 -25.17 19.89
CA HIS A 49 -1.00 -24.12 19.06
C HIS A 49 -2.05 -23.01 19.12
N VAL A 50 -1.86 -22.09 20.07
CA VAL A 50 -2.66 -20.88 20.15
C VAL A 50 -2.13 -19.99 19.05
N ASP A 51 -2.87 -19.91 17.95
CA ASP A 51 -2.59 -18.95 16.88
C ASP A 51 -2.71 -17.54 17.44
N LEU A 52 -1.57 -16.98 17.86
CA LEU A 52 -1.49 -15.62 18.35
C LEU A 52 -1.75 -14.65 17.18
N PRO A 53 -2.62 -13.63 17.35
CA PRO A 53 -2.89 -12.68 16.28
C PRO A 53 -1.60 -11.91 15.91
N PRO A 54 -1.40 -11.57 14.62
CA PRO A 54 -0.19 -10.90 14.18
C PRO A 54 -0.09 -9.48 14.76
N CYS A 55 1.11 -9.09 15.21
CA CYS A 55 1.43 -7.75 15.70
C CYS A 55 1.11 -6.62 14.70
N HIS A 56 0.85 -6.93 13.43
CA HIS A 56 0.50 -5.98 12.37
C HIS A 56 -0.78 -5.18 12.69
N ALA A 57 -1.73 -5.76 13.44
CA ALA A 57 -2.94 -5.05 13.84
C ALA A 57 -2.68 -3.86 14.79
N LEU A 58 -1.51 -3.80 15.42
CA LEU A 58 -1.12 -2.73 16.35
C LEU A 58 -0.69 -1.44 15.65
N LEU A 59 -0.26 -1.53 14.39
CA LEU A 59 0.13 -0.36 13.58
C LEU A 59 -0.97 0.08 12.61
N ASP A 60 -2.13 -0.58 12.64
CA ASP A 60 -3.28 -0.24 11.79
C ASP A 60 -3.97 1.01 12.33
N PHE A 61 -3.63 2.17 11.77
CA PHE A 61 -4.22 3.42 12.21
C PHE A 61 -5.67 3.58 11.78
N THR A 62 -6.18 2.81 10.82
CA THR A 62 -7.62 2.86 10.52
C THR A 62 -8.41 2.36 11.72
N LYS A 63 -7.91 1.30 12.38
CA LYS A 63 -8.43 0.84 13.68
C LYS A 63 -8.19 1.86 14.79
N PHE A 64 -7.02 2.52 14.82
CA PHE A 64 -6.74 3.65 15.74
C PHE A 64 -7.75 4.78 15.60
N ARG A 65 -8.03 5.20 14.38
CA ARG A 65 -8.94 6.30 14.08
C ARG A 65 -10.38 5.93 14.39
N GLN A 66 -10.82 4.72 14.02
CA GLN A 66 -12.15 4.23 14.41
C GLN A 66 -12.29 4.18 15.93
N HIS A 67 -11.26 3.70 16.64
CA HIS A 67 -11.24 3.70 18.09
C HIS A 67 -11.32 5.13 18.67
N ASN A 68 -10.52 6.07 18.15
CA ASN A 68 -10.54 7.46 18.61
C ASN A 68 -11.82 8.21 18.27
N LEU A 69 -12.46 7.91 17.14
CA LEU A 69 -13.78 8.46 16.81
C LEU A 69 -14.86 7.96 17.78
N LEU A 70 -14.70 6.75 18.32
CA LEU A 70 -15.63 6.14 19.27
C LEU A 70 -15.34 6.51 20.74
N VAL A 71 -14.06 6.71 21.11
CA VAL A 71 -13.60 6.81 22.50
C VAL A 71 -13.00 8.18 22.85
N GLY A 72 -12.57 8.96 21.85
CA GLY A 72 -12.13 10.36 22.02
C GLY A 72 -10.76 10.56 22.67
N ASP A 73 -10.00 9.50 22.95
CA ASP A 73 -8.74 9.58 23.69
C ASP A 73 -7.59 8.87 22.95
N THR A 74 -6.73 9.68 22.32
CA THR A 74 -5.59 9.23 21.50
C THR A 74 -4.53 8.48 22.31
N GLY A 75 -4.45 8.69 23.63
CA GLY A 75 -3.44 8.07 24.49
C GLY A 75 -3.74 6.61 24.82
N ARG A 76 -4.98 6.17 24.66
CA ARG A 76 -5.48 4.87 25.14
C ARG A 76 -5.67 3.82 24.07
N PHE A 77 -5.31 4.07 22.82
CA PHE A 77 -5.51 3.06 21.77
C PHE A 77 -4.73 1.78 22.07
N PHE A 78 -3.43 1.89 22.36
CA PHE A 78 -2.61 0.73 22.70
C PHE A 78 -3.15 0.04 23.96
N GLU A 79 -3.51 0.79 25.01
CA GLU A 79 -4.10 0.26 26.24
C GLU A 79 -5.46 -0.43 26.01
N ALA A 80 -6.30 0.09 25.11
CA ALA A 80 -7.61 -0.47 24.76
C ALA A 80 -7.54 -1.76 23.95
N TYR A 81 -6.38 -2.02 23.32
CA TYR A 81 -6.01 -3.30 22.71
C TYR A 81 -5.05 -4.10 23.61
N GLY A 82 -4.92 -3.70 24.89
CA GLY A 82 -4.20 -4.43 25.92
C GLY A 82 -2.68 -4.25 25.90
N CYS A 83 -2.16 -3.25 25.19
CA CYS A 83 -0.74 -2.94 25.14
C CYS A 83 -0.34 -1.86 26.15
N GLU A 84 0.67 -2.15 26.97
CA GLU A 84 1.28 -1.18 27.90
C GLU A 84 2.74 -0.94 27.51
N ALA A 85 3.14 0.32 27.35
CA ALA A 85 4.55 0.69 27.27
C ALA A 85 5.15 0.69 28.68
N ARG A 86 6.08 -0.22 28.98
CA ARG A 86 6.79 -0.24 30.27
C ARG A 86 8.29 -0.17 30.08
N SER A 87 8.95 0.64 30.90
CA SER A 87 10.41 0.64 31.06
C SER A 87 10.85 -0.64 31.79
N ALA A 88 12.06 -1.09 31.53
CA ALA A 88 12.66 -2.31 32.09
C ALA A 88 12.81 -2.32 33.63
N GLU A 89 12.33 -1.28 34.34
CA GLU A 89 12.52 -1.08 35.78
C GLU A 89 11.37 -1.60 36.65
N SER A 90 10.26 -2.11 36.08
CA SER A 90 9.16 -2.64 36.89
C SER A 90 9.48 -4.04 37.43
N SER A 91 9.33 -4.25 38.74
CA SER A 91 9.58 -5.50 39.48
C SER A 91 8.69 -6.70 39.11
N ASP A 92 7.87 -6.56 38.08
CA ASP A 92 6.88 -7.53 37.63
C ASP A 92 7.43 -8.29 36.42
N THR A 93 8.33 -9.25 36.67
CA THR A 93 9.09 -9.99 35.63
C THR A 93 8.22 -10.82 34.69
N GLU A 94 6.96 -11.03 35.04
CA GLU A 94 6.01 -11.79 34.24
C GLU A 94 5.42 -10.99 33.06
N ARG A 95 5.69 -9.69 32.89
CA ARG A 95 5.11 -8.88 31.78
C ARG A 95 6.06 -7.87 31.13
N THR A 96 7.37 -8.09 31.20
CA THR A 96 8.37 -7.17 30.63
C THR A 96 8.84 -7.61 29.25
N CYS A 97 8.81 -6.70 28.28
CA CYS A 97 9.46 -6.90 26.99
C CYS A 97 10.83 -6.22 26.96
N SER A 98 11.78 -6.80 26.21
CA SER A 98 13.09 -6.18 25.96
C SER A 98 12.94 -4.85 25.20
N GLU A 99 13.93 -3.96 25.30
CA GLU A 99 13.99 -2.71 24.55
C GLU A 99 13.67 -2.90 23.05
N GLY A 100 12.89 -2.00 22.46
CA GLY A 100 12.42 -2.10 21.08
C GLY A 100 11.27 -3.08 20.86
N LYS A 101 10.57 -3.50 21.92
CA LYS A 101 9.36 -4.33 21.86
C LYS A 101 8.25 -3.77 22.76
N LEU A 102 7.01 -3.87 22.31
CA LEU A 102 5.80 -3.50 23.06
C LEU A 102 5.14 -4.76 23.64
N ALA A 103 4.74 -4.72 24.92
CA ALA A 103 3.96 -5.79 25.54
C ALA A 103 2.49 -5.60 25.21
N CYS A 104 1.83 -6.60 24.62
CA CYS A 104 0.42 -6.54 24.20
C CYS A 104 -0.36 -7.76 24.69
N ALA A 105 -1.50 -7.54 25.34
CA ALA A 105 -2.37 -8.61 25.83
C ALA A 105 -3.06 -9.36 24.68
N VAL A 106 -3.16 -10.68 24.82
CA VAL A 106 -3.71 -11.58 23.78
C VAL A 106 -5.25 -11.64 23.83
N SER A 107 -5.89 -11.18 24.92
CA SER A 107 -7.35 -11.20 25.11
C SER A 107 -7.84 -10.04 25.98
N LYS A 108 -9.08 -9.58 25.73
CA LYS A 108 -9.80 -8.59 26.56
C LYS A 108 -10.39 -9.17 27.85
N GLU A 109 -10.39 -10.50 28.01
CA GLU A 109 -10.92 -11.15 29.21
C GLU A 109 -9.80 -11.50 30.21
N PRO A 110 -10.06 -11.39 31.53
CA PRO A 110 -9.04 -11.48 32.59
C PRO A 110 -8.51 -12.90 32.85
N LEU A 111 -8.68 -13.85 31.94
CA LEU A 111 -8.34 -15.25 32.14
C LEU A 111 -7.26 -15.64 31.14
N ASP A 112 -6.09 -15.97 31.71
CA ASP A 112 -4.78 -16.18 31.10
C ASP A 112 -4.07 -14.88 30.71
N GLY A 113 -3.22 -14.38 31.62
CA GLY A 113 -2.28 -13.27 31.41
C GLY A 113 -1.21 -13.54 30.35
N LYS A 114 -1.62 -13.98 29.16
CA LYS A 114 -0.79 -14.16 27.98
C LYS A 114 -0.58 -12.79 27.35
N PHE A 115 0.67 -12.37 27.30
CA PHE A 115 1.12 -11.16 26.63
C PHE A 115 2.10 -11.55 25.53
N MET A 116 2.13 -10.78 24.46
CA MET A 116 3.09 -10.91 23.37
C MET A 116 4.02 -9.71 23.34
N CYS A 117 5.29 -9.93 23.06
CA CYS A 117 6.26 -8.88 22.84
C CYS A 117 6.40 -8.61 21.35
N CYS A 118 5.81 -7.50 20.92
CA CYS A 118 5.77 -7.06 19.54
C CYS A 118 6.94 -6.12 19.25
N GLY A 119 7.94 -6.61 18.52
CA GLY A 119 9.10 -5.81 18.13
C GLY A 119 8.74 -4.75 17.10
N TYR A 120 9.27 -3.54 17.28
CA TYR A 120 9.17 -2.47 16.30
C TYR A 120 10.58 -2.03 15.88
N GLU A 121 10.67 -1.39 14.72
CA GLU A 121 11.89 -0.74 14.26
C GLU A 121 11.58 0.57 13.56
N TYR A 122 12.51 1.52 13.74
CA TYR A 122 12.51 2.75 12.97
C TYR A 122 13.20 2.48 11.64
N GLN A 123 12.51 2.84 10.56
CA GLN A 123 13.05 2.80 9.20
C GLN A 123 13.01 4.20 8.60
N SER A 124 13.52 4.29 7.38
CA SER A 124 13.55 5.50 6.57
C SER A 124 12.78 5.24 5.30
N ARG A 125 11.71 6.02 5.06
CA ARG A 125 10.90 5.87 3.86
C ARG A 125 11.71 6.25 2.63
N ALA A 126 11.90 5.30 1.71
CA ALA A 126 12.38 5.59 0.37
C ALA A 126 11.23 6.10 -0.49
N GLY A 127 11.49 7.09 -1.33
CA GLY A 127 10.59 7.41 -2.44
C GLY A 127 11.09 6.81 -3.74
N PRO A 128 10.52 7.26 -4.88
CA PRO A 128 10.83 6.73 -6.19
C PRO A 128 12.34 6.71 -6.44
N ALA A 129 12.83 5.57 -6.95
CA ALA A 129 14.20 5.45 -7.42
C ALA A 129 14.36 6.21 -8.74
N ILE A 130 15.50 6.87 -8.90
CA ILE A 130 15.82 7.69 -10.06
C ILE A 130 17.18 7.29 -10.59
N THR A 131 17.27 7.05 -11.89
CA THR A 131 18.54 6.91 -12.60
C THR A 131 18.80 8.20 -13.37
N THR A 132 19.83 8.94 -12.98
CA THR A 132 20.19 10.20 -13.65
C THR A 132 20.75 9.92 -15.04
N MET A 133 20.80 10.94 -15.89
CA MET A 133 21.45 10.85 -17.21
C MET A 133 22.95 10.53 -17.14
N LEU A 134 23.56 10.65 -15.95
CA LEU A 134 24.95 10.30 -15.67
C LEU A 134 25.10 8.85 -15.15
N GLY A 135 23.99 8.11 -15.04
CA GLY A 135 23.95 6.73 -14.55
C GLY A 135 24.00 6.58 -13.02
N GLN A 136 23.70 7.65 -12.28
CA GLN A 136 23.65 7.60 -10.82
C GLN A 136 22.28 7.13 -10.35
N ASN A 137 22.24 6.22 -9.38
CA ASN A 137 20.99 5.78 -8.75
C ASN A 137 20.75 6.57 -7.46
N LEU A 138 19.61 7.26 -7.39
CA LEU A 138 19.21 8.14 -6.30
C LEU A 138 17.77 7.82 -5.88
N HIS A 139 17.36 8.32 -4.72
CA HIS A 139 15.96 8.23 -4.26
C HIS A 139 15.41 9.61 -3.93
N ILE A 140 14.15 9.85 -4.27
CA ILE A 140 13.46 11.08 -3.87
C ILE A 140 12.82 10.88 -2.50
N TRP A 141 13.48 11.33 -1.44
CA TRP A 141 13.07 11.07 -0.06
C TRP A 141 11.83 11.87 0.42
N LYS A 142 11.50 12.97 -0.27
CA LYS A 142 10.41 13.88 0.11
C LYS A 142 9.18 13.69 -0.77
N THR A 143 8.01 13.75 -0.13
CA THR A 143 6.72 13.83 -0.80
C THR A 143 6.43 15.24 -1.30
N GLY A 144 5.50 15.36 -2.24
CA GLY A 144 5.11 16.60 -2.89
C GLY A 144 5.67 16.70 -4.30
N LEU A 145 5.63 17.91 -4.85
CA LEU A 145 6.06 18.17 -6.21
C LEU A 145 7.59 18.15 -6.33
N ALA A 146 8.11 17.30 -7.21
CA ALA A 146 9.53 17.18 -7.51
C ALA A 146 9.78 17.49 -8.99
N THR A 147 10.79 18.32 -9.28
CA THR A 147 11.22 18.60 -10.66
C THR A 147 12.08 17.45 -11.16
N LEU A 148 11.48 16.56 -11.95
CA LEU A 148 12.17 15.40 -12.52
C LEU A 148 13.14 15.81 -13.62
N LEU A 149 12.73 16.72 -14.49
CA LEU A 149 13.54 17.23 -15.61
C LEU A 149 13.28 18.72 -15.79
N GLN A 150 14.34 19.49 -16.01
CA GLN A 150 14.23 20.88 -16.47
C GLN A 150 15.22 21.16 -17.58
N ILE A 151 14.74 21.83 -18.63
CA ILE A 151 15.53 22.23 -19.78
C ILE A 151 15.17 23.67 -20.15
N PRO A 152 16.14 24.59 -20.29
CA PRO A 152 17.57 24.43 -19.96
C PRO A 152 17.82 24.21 -18.45
N LEU A 153 19.03 23.81 -18.08
CA LEU A 153 19.46 23.58 -16.69
C LEU A 153 19.08 24.75 -15.78
N THR A 154 19.39 25.98 -16.21
CA THR A 154 19.11 27.20 -15.46
C THR A 154 18.16 28.08 -16.26
N VAL A 155 17.09 28.51 -15.60
CA VAL A 155 16.13 29.45 -16.14
C VAL A 155 16.15 30.69 -15.27
N SER A 156 16.26 31.87 -15.87
CA SER A 156 16.15 33.14 -15.13
C SER A 156 14.72 33.33 -14.61
N ASP A 157 14.54 33.99 -13.48
CA ASP A 157 13.27 34.13 -12.73
C ASP A 157 12.05 34.65 -13.51
N GLN A 158 12.24 35.17 -14.73
CA GLN A 158 11.20 35.73 -15.60
C GLN A 158 10.96 34.93 -16.89
N LYS A 159 11.65 33.80 -17.07
CA LYS A 159 11.52 32.97 -18.28
C LYS A 159 10.83 31.65 -17.95
N VAL A 160 10.05 31.17 -18.90
CA VAL A 160 9.48 29.82 -18.85
C VAL A 160 10.55 28.84 -19.35
N PRO A 161 10.77 27.70 -18.68
CA PRO A 161 11.63 26.64 -19.22
C PRO A 161 11.13 26.19 -20.61
N GLU A 162 12.05 25.72 -21.45
CA GLU A 162 11.66 25.10 -22.72
C GLU A 162 10.87 23.81 -22.46
N LEU A 163 11.34 23.02 -21.50
CA LEU A 163 10.68 21.81 -21.04
C LEU A 163 10.87 21.65 -19.53
N LEU A 164 9.79 21.34 -18.84
CA LEU A 164 9.74 21.07 -17.42
C LEU A 164 8.85 19.85 -17.18
N VAL A 165 9.41 18.81 -16.58
CA VAL A 165 8.68 17.61 -16.16
C VAL A 165 8.71 17.55 -14.64
N GLN A 166 7.54 17.53 -14.02
CA GLN A 166 7.38 17.45 -12.58
C GLN A 166 6.56 16.22 -12.20
N GLY A 167 6.94 15.57 -11.11
CA GLY A 167 6.20 14.44 -10.54
C GLY A 167 5.65 14.79 -9.16
N ASN A 168 4.40 14.45 -8.89
CA ASN A 168 3.82 14.55 -7.56
C ASN A 168 4.01 13.24 -6.79
N ILE A 169 4.83 13.28 -5.75
CA ILE A 169 5.23 12.11 -4.97
C ILE A 169 4.35 12.00 -3.73
N LEU A 170 3.62 10.89 -3.62
CA LEU A 170 2.79 10.56 -2.46
C LEU A 170 3.13 9.16 -1.96
N PRO A 171 2.94 8.86 -0.66
CA PRO A 171 3.08 7.48 -0.20
C PRO A 171 1.97 6.60 -0.81
N TYR A 172 2.20 5.29 -0.94
CA TYR A 172 1.15 4.35 -1.36
C TYR A 172 -0.07 4.40 -0.47
N THR A 173 0.20 4.30 0.82
CA THR A 173 -0.80 4.36 1.87
C THR A 173 -0.50 5.62 2.68
N PRO A 174 -1.51 6.44 3.01
CA PRO A 174 -1.27 7.66 3.78
C PRO A 174 -0.48 7.39 5.06
N TYR A 175 0.37 8.36 5.44
CA TYR A 175 1.26 8.24 6.60
C TYR A 175 0.53 7.73 7.85
N TRP A 176 -0.68 8.23 8.06
CA TRP A 176 -1.47 7.84 9.21
C TRP A 176 -1.76 6.35 9.20
N GLU A 177 -2.17 5.74 8.08
CA GLU A 177 -2.54 4.31 7.96
C GLU A 177 -1.40 3.29 8.18
N THR A 178 -0.15 3.64 7.87
CA THR A 178 1.00 2.69 7.92
C THR A 178 2.19 3.21 8.70
N LEU A 179 1.98 4.25 9.52
CA LEU A 179 3.05 4.94 10.27
C LEU A 179 4.22 5.38 9.38
N GLY A 180 3.93 5.58 8.09
CA GLY A 180 4.82 6.19 7.11
C GLY A 180 5.89 5.31 6.48
N CYS A 181 5.91 3.99 6.72
CA CYS A 181 6.95 3.11 6.14
C CYS A 181 6.65 2.59 4.75
N GLU A 182 5.49 2.93 4.17
CA GLU A 182 5.22 2.65 2.77
C GLU A 182 6.04 3.56 1.86
N ASP A 183 6.59 2.99 0.80
CA ASP A 183 7.39 3.72 -0.18
C ASP A 183 6.58 4.85 -0.83
N GLY A 184 7.32 5.88 -1.25
CA GLY A 184 6.77 6.94 -2.10
C GLY A 184 6.62 6.48 -3.54
N ARG A 185 5.54 6.93 -4.20
CA ARG A 185 5.28 6.72 -5.61
C ARG A 185 4.99 8.03 -6.32
N ILE A 186 5.27 8.10 -7.62
CA ILE A 186 4.79 9.19 -8.46
C ILE A 186 3.32 8.90 -8.80
N THR A 187 2.45 9.88 -8.51
CA THR A 187 1.00 9.74 -8.68
C THR A 187 0.45 10.56 -9.82
N GLU A 188 1.14 11.64 -10.17
CA GLU A 188 0.82 12.55 -11.25
C GLU A 188 2.12 13.08 -11.85
N VAL A 189 2.16 13.23 -13.16
CA VAL A 189 3.27 13.82 -13.91
C VAL A 189 2.73 14.99 -14.72
N THR A 190 3.35 16.16 -14.59
CA THR A 190 3.04 17.34 -15.39
C THR A 190 4.22 17.65 -16.31
N ILE A 191 3.93 17.76 -17.62
CA ILE A 191 4.87 18.15 -18.67
C ILE A 191 4.43 19.53 -19.17
N SER A 192 5.33 20.49 -19.05
CA SER A 192 5.08 21.91 -19.34
C SER A 192 6.31 22.57 -19.96
N GLY A 193 6.17 23.81 -20.41
CA GLY A 193 7.26 24.61 -20.96
C GLY A 193 6.95 25.15 -22.35
N SER A 194 7.76 26.10 -22.81
CA SER A 194 7.51 26.80 -24.07
C SER A 194 7.54 25.88 -25.30
N ALA A 195 8.27 24.76 -25.25
CA ALA A 195 8.29 23.77 -26.32
C ALA A 195 7.05 22.86 -26.35
N VAL A 196 6.36 22.72 -25.20
CA VAL A 196 5.12 21.93 -25.09
C VAL A 196 3.94 22.75 -25.63
N GLY A 197 3.95 24.06 -25.38
CA GLY A 197 2.93 25.00 -25.84
C GLY A 197 2.30 25.78 -24.69
N ALA A 198 1.10 26.31 -24.91
CA ALA A 198 0.36 27.06 -23.89
C ALA A 198 -0.33 26.13 -22.86
N GLU A 199 -0.63 24.90 -23.26
CA GLU A 199 -1.32 23.91 -22.43
C GLU A 199 -0.31 22.88 -21.89
N ASN A 200 -0.38 22.63 -20.58
CA ASN A 200 0.42 21.60 -19.94
C ASN A 200 -0.21 20.23 -20.16
N VAL A 201 0.59 19.19 -20.30
CA VAL A 201 0.11 17.80 -20.27
C VAL A 201 0.17 17.33 -18.83
N THR A 202 -0.93 16.83 -18.28
CA THR A 202 -0.94 16.18 -16.96
C THR A 202 -1.40 14.75 -17.10
N VAL A 203 -0.60 13.81 -16.59
CA VAL A 203 -0.89 12.37 -16.55
C VAL A 203 -1.07 11.95 -15.11
N ARG A 204 -2.16 11.25 -14.78
CA ARG A 204 -2.40 10.69 -13.44
C ARG A 204 -2.35 9.18 -13.46
N SER A 205 -1.85 8.60 -12.37
CA SER A 205 -2.01 7.16 -12.08
C SER A 205 -3.46 6.83 -11.71
N GLY A 206 -3.89 5.62 -12.03
CA GLY A 206 -5.19 5.10 -11.68
C GLY A 206 -5.39 3.67 -12.17
N SER A 207 -6.04 2.84 -11.36
CA SER A 207 -6.30 1.45 -11.75
C SER A 207 -7.25 1.40 -12.95
N LEU A 208 -6.88 0.63 -13.97
CA LEU A 208 -7.60 0.51 -15.25
C LEU A 208 -9.04 -0.05 -15.11
N GLU A 209 -9.35 -0.64 -13.96
CA GLU A 209 -10.64 -1.27 -13.62
C GLU A 209 -11.51 -0.38 -12.71
N THR A 210 -11.00 0.77 -12.26
CA THR A 210 -11.68 1.62 -11.27
C THR A 210 -12.38 2.82 -11.91
N SER A 211 -13.18 3.55 -11.11
CA SER A 211 -13.83 4.80 -11.53
C SER A 211 -12.88 5.98 -11.70
N GLN A 212 -11.60 5.84 -11.34
CA GLN A 212 -10.55 6.83 -11.57
C GLN A 212 -9.35 6.14 -12.23
N PRO A 213 -9.48 5.76 -13.50
CA PRO A 213 -8.41 5.09 -14.22
C PRO A 213 -7.28 6.05 -14.57
N PHE A 214 -6.18 5.47 -15.02
CA PHE A 214 -5.09 6.18 -15.66
C PHE A 214 -5.64 7.11 -16.74
N ALA A 215 -5.21 8.37 -16.70
CA ALA A 215 -5.77 9.38 -17.57
C ALA A 215 -4.77 10.49 -17.86
N VAL A 216 -4.99 11.17 -18.98
CA VAL A 216 -4.25 12.36 -19.38
C VAL A 216 -5.19 13.53 -19.63
N ARG A 217 -4.74 14.75 -19.35
CA ARG A 217 -5.43 15.97 -19.74
C ARG A 217 -4.46 16.98 -20.32
N LEU A 218 -5.00 17.90 -21.12
CA LEU A 218 -4.31 19.10 -21.59
C LEU A 218 -4.88 20.33 -20.91
N GLY A 219 -4.02 21.13 -20.29
CA GLY A 219 -4.41 22.34 -19.56
C GLY A 219 -5.54 22.06 -18.55
N GLU A 220 -6.64 22.80 -18.69
CA GLU A 220 -7.86 22.63 -17.88
C GLU A 220 -8.94 21.80 -18.59
N GLY A 221 -8.58 21.14 -19.69
CA GLY A 221 -9.48 20.25 -20.43
C GLY A 221 -9.91 19.00 -19.66
N PRO A 222 -10.87 18.24 -20.19
CA PRO A 222 -11.34 17.01 -19.57
C PRO A 222 -10.25 15.93 -19.55
N TRP A 223 -10.34 15.03 -18.57
CA TRP A 223 -9.51 13.84 -18.53
C TRP A 223 -9.90 12.88 -19.65
N GLN A 224 -8.90 12.47 -20.43
CA GLN A 224 -8.97 11.39 -21.40
C GLN A 224 -8.48 10.11 -20.73
N GLU A 225 -9.40 9.19 -20.49
CA GLU A 225 -9.15 7.97 -19.72
C GLU A 225 -8.70 6.82 -20.63
N LEU A 226 -7.61 6.17 -20.25
CA LEU A 226 -7.21 4.88 -20.81
C LEU A 226 -7.66 3.80 -19.82
N SER A 227 -8.64 3.01 -20.24
CA SER A 227 -9.26 1.98 -19.42
C SER A 227 -9.63 0.78 -20.31
N TRP A 228 -9.94 -0.35 -19.69
CA TRP A 228 -10.47 -1.51 -20.42
C TRP A 228 -11.80 -1.25 -21.13
N ASN A 229 -12.52 -0.20 -20.73
CA ASN A 229 -13.77 0.20 -21.37
C ASN A 229 -13.53 1.04 -22.63
N THR A 230 -12.39 1.73 -22.71
CA THR A 230 -12.11 2.74 -23.75
C THR A 230 -11.01 2.31 -24.72
N THR A 231 -10.23 1.28 -24.38
CA THR A 231 -9.00 0.93 -25.09
C THR A 231 -8.85 -0.57 -25.24
N VAL A 232 -8.37 -0.99 -26.41
CA VAL A 232 -7.99 -2.38 -26.70
C VAL A 232 -6.49 -2.53 -26.43
N MET A 233 -6.10 -3.68 -25.87
CA MET A 233 -4.69 -4.00 -25.60
C MET A 233 -3.84 -3.90 -26.87
N ASP A 234 -2.62 -3.39 -26.73
CA ASP A 234 -1.62 -3.17 -27.77
C ASP A 234 -2.07 -2.27 -28.93
N GLN A 235 -3.19 -1.57 -28.79
CA GLN A 235 -3.66 -0.59 -29.74
C GLN A 235 -3.24 0.82 -29.31
N GLU A 236 -2.37 1.45 -30.12
CA GLU A 236 -2.03 2.86 -29.94
C GLU A 236 -3.23 3.76 -30.24
N ILE A 237 -3.51 4.69 -29.32
CA ILE A 237 -4.52 5.73 -29.44
C ILE A 237 -3.82 7.07 -29.50
N LEU A 238 -4.10 7.83 -30.56
CA LEU A 238 -3.70 9.23 -30.65
C LEU A 238 -4.65 10.08 -29.80
N LEU A 239 -4.17 10.51 -28.64
CA LEU A 239 -4.95 11.31 -27.67
C LEU A 239 -4.86 12.79 -27.99
N VAL A 240 -3.70 13.22 -28.50
CA VAL A 240 -3.44 14.61 -28.88
C VAL A 240 -2.52 14.61 -30.10
N SER A 241 -2.88 15.41 -31.11
CA SER A 241 -2.00 15.74 -32.23
C SER A 241 -1.95 17.25 -32.38
N GLY A 242 -0.96 17.87 -31.76
CA GLY A 242 -0.68 19.30 -31.84
C GLY A 242 0.61 19.60 -32.62
N PRO A 243 0.83 20.85 -33.03
CA PRO A 243 2.06 21.27 -33.70
C PRO A 243 3.29 21.21 -32.78
N THR A 244 3.09 21.31 -31.47
CA THR A 244 4.16 21.36 -30.45
C THR A 244 4.32 20.04 -29.70
N VAL A 245 3.21 19.33 -29.45
CA VAL A 245 3.20 18.05 -28.74
C VAL A 245 2.30 17.04 -29.45
N ALA A 246 2.80 15.82 -29.62
CA ALA A 246 2.00 14.67 -30.01
C ALA A 246 1.96 13.68 -28.83
N LEU A 247 0.76 13.22 -28.49
CA LEU A 247 0.53 12.33 -27.36
C LEU A 247 -0.16 11.06 -27.85
N THR A 248 0.51 9.94 -27.63
CA THR A 248 -0.03 8.60 -27.91
C THR A 248 -0.13 7.82 -26.62
N GLY A 249 -1.23 7.09 -26.46
CA GLY A 249 -1.45 6.20 -25.33
C GLY A 249 -1.65 4.77 -25.79
N VAL A 250 -1.24 3.81 -24.96
CA VAL A 250 -1.46 2.38 -25.21
C VAL A 250 -1.65 1.68 -23.87
N ILE A 251 -2.44 0.60 -23.86
CA ILE A 251 -2.44 -0.36 -22.77
C ILE A 251 -1.72 -1.59 -23.29
N SER A 252 -0.60 -1.96 -22.68
CA SER A 252 0.24 -3.08 -23.10
C SER A 252 0.72 -3.87 -21.89
N GLN A 253 1.32 -5.03 -22.11
CA GLN A 253 1.88 -5.85 -21.03
C GLN A 253 3.39 -6.00 -21.25
N HIS A 254 4.17 -5.07 -20.68
CA HIS A 254 5.62 -5.02 -20.86
C HIS A 254 6.37 -6.13 -20.12
N ASP A 255 5.90 -6.51 -18.93
CA ASP A 255 6.49 -7.59 -18.13
C ASP A 255 5.37 -8.48 -17.56
N PRO A 256 4.87 -9.44 -18.37
CA PRO A 256 3.71 -10.25 -18.01
C PRO A 256 3.96 -11.19 -16.82
N ASP A 257 5.21 -11.49 -16.52
CA ASP A 257 5.60 -12.43 -15.47
C ASP A 257 5.56 -11.78 -14.08
N HIS A 258 5.73 -10.46 -14.00
CA HIS A 258 5.78 -9.72 -12.73
C HIS A 258 4.66 -8.69 -12.57
N TRP A 259 4.10 -8.16 -13.66
CA TRP A 259 3.15 -7.05 -13.63
C TRP A 259 1.92 -7.31 -14.50
N GLY A 260 0.83 -6.64 -14.14
CA GLY A 260 -0.39 -6.63 -14.94
C GLY A 260 -0.22 -5.84 -16.24
N PRO A 261 -1.22 -5.90 -17.13
CA PRO A 261 -1.31 -4.93 -18.22
C PRO A 261 -1.33 -3.50 -17.67
N ASP A 262 -0.48 -2.67 -18.24
CA ASP A 262 -0.12 -1.35 -17.77
C ASP A 262 -0.42 -0.31 -18.86
N ALA A 263 -0.80 0.90 -18.46
CA ALA A 263 -1.04 1.99 -19.39
C ALA A 263 0.22 2.83 -19.57
N GLU A 264 0.51 3.19 -20.81
CA GLU A 264 1.64 4.03 -21.17
C GLU A 264 1.15 5.26 -21.94
N ILE A 265 1.77 6.40 -21.67
CA ILE A 265 1.71 7.61 -22.49
C ILE A 265 3.09 7.92 -23.02
N GLN A 266 3.18 8.15 -24.32
CA GLN A 266 4.35 8.73 -24.96
C GLN A 266 4.01 10.14 -25.45
N ALA A 267 4.72 11.13 -24.89
CA ALA A 267 4.66 12.53 -25.30
C ALA A 267 5.90 12.89 -26.13
N LYS A 268 5.71 13.24 -27.41
CA LYS A 268 6.77 13.73 -28.29
C LYS A 268 6.78 15.25 -28.28
N VAL A 269 7.89 15.83 -27.83
CA VAL A 269 8.12 17.28 -27.76
C VAL A 269 9.41 17.60 -28.51
N GLY A 270 9.28 18.05 -29.76
CA GLY A 270 10.43 18.25 -30.65
C GLY A 270 11.25 16.97 -30.85
N ASN A 271 12.53 17.00 -30.44
CA ASN A 271 13.46 15.87 -30.55
C ASN A 271 13.50 14.97 -29.28
N LEU A 272 12.61 15.23 -28.33
CA LEU A 272 12.51 14.50 -27.07
C LEU A 272 11.23 13.65 -27.06
N SER A 273 11.35 12.46 -26.48
CA SER A 273 10.26 11.54 -26.19
C SER A 273 10.22 11.33 -24.69
N ILE A 274 9.10 11.65 -24.07
CA ILE A 274 8.85 11.47 -22.64
C ILE A 274 7.83 10.35 -22.53
N THR A 275 8.22 9.24 -21.92
CA THR A 275 7.35 8.11 -21.66
C THR A 275 6.95 8.11 -20.20
N VAL A 276 5.64 8.10 -19.95
CA VAL A 276 5.04 7.93 -18.63
C VAL A 276 4.34 6.58 -18.62
N LEU A 277 4.93 5.61 -17.93
CA LEU A 277 4.41 4.26 -17.80
C LEU A 277 3.74 4.12 -16.43
N GLN A 278 2.54 3.57 -16.39
CA GLN A 278 1.95 3.13 -15.14
C GLN A 278 2.47 1.74 -14.81
N HIS A 279 2.76 1.48 -13.53
CA HIS A 279 2.85 0.13 -12.99
C HIS A 279 1.76 -0.10 -11.97
N THR A 280 1.12 -1.27 -12.06
CA THR A 280 0.00 -1.62 -11.18
C THR A 280 0.32 -2.90 -10.40
N THR A 281 0.28 -2.80 -9.08
CA THR A 281 0.32 -3.97 -8.18
C THR A 281 -1.05 -4.20 -7.55
N GLY A 282 -1.41 -5.46 -7.27
CA GLY A 282 -2.75 -5.81 -6.78
C GLY A 282 -3.83 -5.71 -7.87
N ARG A 283 -5.10 -5.88 -7.48
CA ARG A 283 -6.27 -5.83 -8.40
C ARG A 283 -7.43 -5.07 -7.77
N GLU A 284 -8.32 -4.53 -8.62
CA GLU A 284 -9.55 -3.84 -8.22
C GLU A 284 -9.32 -2.79 -7.11
N SER A 285 -10.03 -2.92 -5.97
CA SER A 285 -9.98 -2.01 -4.82
C SER A 285 -8.67 -2.05 -4.03
N SER A 286 -7.87 -3.09 -4.20
CA SER A 286 -6.53 -3.21 -3.60
C SER A 286 -5.42 -2.75 -4.55
N SER A 287 -5.79 -2.27 -5.74
CA SER A 287 -4.85 -1.88 -6.78
C SER A 287 -4.05 -0.64 -6.35
N LYS A 288 -2.73 -0.77 -6.38
CA LYS A 288 -1.75 0.27 -6.12
C LYS A 288 -1.06 0.61 -7.44
N ALA A 289 -1.48 1.71 -8.05
CA ALA A 289 -0.89 2.23 -9.29
C ALA A 289 0.24 3.24 -8.99
N MET A 290 1.31 3.21 -9.77
CA MET A 290 2.45 4.14 -9.69
C MET A 290 2.87 4.58 -11.09
N LEU A 291 3.55 5.70 -11.22
CA LEU A 291 4.09 6.17 -12.50
C LEU A 291 5.61 6.10 -12.53
N ASP A 292 6.13 5.58 -13.62
CA ASP A 292 7.54 5.69 -14.01
C ASP A 292 7.67 6.68 -15.16
N VAL A 293 8.74 7.47 -15.11
CA VAL A 293 9.01 8.51 -16.11
C VAL A 293 10.38 8.26 -16.72
N SER A 294 10.41 8.13 -18.04
CA SER A 294 11.66 8.06 -18.80
C SER A 294 11.68 9.13 -19.89
N VAL A 295 12.88 9.63 -20.17
CA VAL A 295 13.09 10.68 -21.17
C VAL A 295 14.20 10.23 -22.10
N ALA A 296 13.91 10.19 -23.39
CA ALA A 296 14.84 9.81 -24.44
C ALA A 296 14.89 10.89 -25.52
N GLY A 297 16.05 11.07 -26.15
CA GLY A 297 16.19 11.96 -27.29
C GLY A 297 17.49 12.76 -27.27
N LYS A 298 17.54 13.79 -28.12
CA LYS A 298 18.70 14.66 -28.26
C LYS A 298 18.33 16.09 -27.93
N TYR A 299 19.21 16.77 -27.20
CA TYR A 299 19.06 18.17 -26.86
C TYR A 299 20.44 18.86 -26.85
N PRO A 300 20.54 20.18 -27.10
CA PRO A 300 21.83 20.85 -27.17
C PRO A 300 22.59 20.83 -25.85
N LYS A 301 23.86 20.37 -25.88
CA LYS A 301 24.71 20.22 -24.70
C LYS A 301 24.88 21.52 -23.90
N TYR A 302 24.91 22.68 -24.58
CA TYR A 302 25.17 23.98 -23.95
C TYR A 302 24.01 24.44 -23.05
N SER A 303 22.79 24.00 -23.31
CA SER A 303 21.61 24.36 -22.53
C SER A 303 21.54 23.59 -21.20
N GLY A 304 22.17 22.42 -21.13
CA GLY A 304 22.17 21.54 -19.96
C GLY A 304 20.81 20.93 -19.64
N VAL A 305 20.79 20.01 -18.68
CA VAL A 305 19.59 19.33 -18.17
C VAL A 305 19.64 19.37 -16.64
N GLY A 306 18.63 19.99 -16.04
CA GLY A 306 18.47 20.11 -14.59
C GLY A 306 17.40 19.19 -14.01
N GLY A 307 17.21 19.29 -12.71
CA GLY A 307 16.29 18.44 -11.95
C GLY A 307 16.86 17.06 -11.61
N TRP A 308 16.02 16.17 -11.09
CA TRP A 308 16.44 14.85 -10.59
C TRP A 308 17.09 13.95 -11.65
N LEU A 309 16.63 14.00 -12.89
CA LEU A 309 17.19 13.24 -14.02
C LEU A 309 18.46 13.90 -14.60
N GLY A 310 18.68 15.18 -14.31
CA GLY A 310 19.79 15.99 -14.82
C GLY A 310 21.07 15.90 -14.00
N SER A 311 21.98 16.84 -14.23
CA SER A 311 23.25 16.94 -13.47
C SER A 311 23.06 17.34 -12.01
N ASP A 312 21.90 17.91 -11.66
CA ASP A 312 21.61 18.38 -10.30
C ASP A 312 21.14 17.27 -9.37
N GLY A 313 20.78 16.09 -9.89
CA GLY A 313 20.16 15.02 -9.12
C GLY A 313 20.95 14.66 -7.86
N ALA A 314 22.27 14.52 -7.96
CA ALA A 314 23.13 14.21 -6.82
C ALA A 314 23.09 15.31 -5.74
N ASN A 315 23.12 16.58 -6.14
CA ASN A 315 23.03 17.72 -5.23
C ASN A 315 21.63 17.83 -4.59
N LEU A 316 20.57 17.47 -5.32
CA LEU A 316 19.20 17.41 -4.80
C LEU A 316 19.00 16.28 -3.80
N ALA A 317 19.76 15.19 -3.93
CA ALA A 317 19.79 14.10 -2.97
C ALA A 317 20.63 14.44 -1.73
N GLU A 318 21.64 15.30 -1.86
CA GLU A 318 22.55 15.66 -0.77
C GLU A 318 21.84 16.41 0.37
N GLY A 319 22.13 16.04 1.61
CA GLY A 319 21.60 16.69 2.80
C GLY A 319 20.09 16.47 3.04
N VAL A 320 19.40 15.73 2.18
CA VAL A 320 18.00 15.35 2.39
C VAL A 320 17.94 14.12 3.27
N LEU A 321 17.57 14.32 4.54
CA LEU A 321 17.31 13.22 5.45
C LEU A 321 16.03 12.47 5.04
N PRO A 322 16.06 11.13 4.97
CA PRO A 322 14.85 10.33 4.78
C PRO A 322 13.81 10.64 5.86
N VAL A 323 12.53 10.52 5.50
CA VAL A 323 11.45 10.67 6.47
C VAL A 323 11.46 9.44 7.38
N PRO A 324 11.64 9.60 8.71
CA PRO A 324 11.61 8.47 9.63
C PRO A 324 10.21 7.89 9.70
N CYS A 325 10.12 6.57 9.80
CA CYS A 325 8.88 5.83 9.93
C CYS A 325 9.06 4.68 10.92
N MET A 326 7.97 4.03 11.33
CA MET A 326 7.99 2.89 12.24
C MET A 326 7.24 1.69 11.67
N THR A 327 7.84 0.50 11.73
CA THR A 327 7.20 -0.76 11.31
C THR A 327 7.39 -1.87 12.34
N MET A 328 6.65 -2.96 12.22
CA MET A 328 6.84 -4.15 13.04
C MET A 328 8.04 -4.94 12.53
N LYS A 329 8.91 -5.37 13.45
CA LYS A 329 9.97 -6.31 13.11
C LYS A 329 9.35 -7.63 12.65
N THR A 330 9.52 -7.96 11.38
CA THR A 330 9.18 -9.28 10.85
C THR A 330 10.01 -10.32 11.60
N PRO A 331 9.41 -11.36 12.20
CA PRO A 331 10.19 -12.42 12.82
C PRO A 331 11.07 -13.06 11.73
N LEU A 332 12.39 -13.09 11.97
CA LEU A 332 13.32 -13.84 11.13
C LEU A 332 12.85 -15.29 11.11
N ARG A 333 12.54 -15.81 9.91
CA ARG A 333 12.22 -17.23 9.70
C ARG A 333 13.47 -18.08 9.86
#